data_AF-A0A953IKK9-F1
#
_entry.id   AF-A0A953IKK9-F1
#
_cell.length_a   1.000
_cell.length_b   1.000
_cell.length_c   1.000
_cell.angle_alpha   90.00
_cell.angle_beta   90.00
_cell.angle_gamma   90.00
#
_symmetry.space_group_name_H-M   'P 1'
#
loop_
_entity.id
_entity.type
_entity.pdbx_description
1 polymer ?
#
loop_
_entity_poly.entity_id
_entity_poly.type
_entity_poly.pdbx_seq_one_letter_code
_entity_poly.pdbx_strand_id
1 'polypeptide(L)' 'MPGFRVAESEPGRRLALRGRHRFARYALTFVLDGGRLCAQTHAEFPGLRGRLYRAAVIDSGGHRLITRRLLRQVARAT' A
#
# COMPACT_ATOMS: atom_id res chain seq x y z
N MET A 1 13.86 7.56 -6.36
CA MET A 1 13.34 7.21 -5.02
C MET A 1 11.88 6.79 -5.14
N PRO A 2 11.48 5.58 -4.72
CA PRO A 2 10.05 5.29 -4.51
C PRO A 2 9.54 6.19 -3.40
N GLY A 3 8.51 6.98 -3.70
CA GLY A 3 7.92 7.92 -2.75
C GLY A 3 6.40 7.86 -2.84
N PHE A 4 5.74 7.99 -1.71
CA PHE A 4 4.29 8.20 -1.66
C PHE A 4 4.03 9.70 -1.80
N ARG A 5 3.19 10.07 -2.78
CA ARG A 5 2.57 11.37 -2.85
C ARG A 5 1.19 11.26 -2.21
N VAL A 6 0.82 12.22 -1.37
CA VAL A 6 -0.55 12.34 -0.87
C VAL A 6 -1.44 12.72 -2.07
N ALA A 7 -2.38 11.85 -2.40
CA ALA A 7 -3.35 12.09 -3.47
C ALA A 7 -4.64 12.70 -2.91
N GLU A 8 -5.01 12.33 -1.69
CA GLU A 8 -6.21 12.81 -1.01
C GLU A 8 -5.99 12.71 0.50
N SER A 9 -6.44 13.70 1.27
CA SER A 9 -6.33 13.72 2.73
C SER A 9 -7.54 14.40 3.32
N GLU A 10 -8.47 13.61 3.84
CA GLU A 10 -9.63 14.02 4.62
C GLU A 10 -9.41 13.63 6.09
N PRO A 11 -9.17 14.61 6.98
CA PRO A 11 -8.99 14.35 8.41
C PRO A 11 -10.14 13.51 8.98
N GLY A 12 -9.80 12.46 9.73
CA GLY A 12 -10.79 11.60 10.40
C GLY A 12 -11.64 10.72 9.48
N ARG A 13 -11.40 10.72 8.17
CA ARG A 13 -12.15 9.88 7.21
C ARG A 13 -11.26 9.09 6.28
N ARG A 14 -10.33 9.74 5.59
CA ARG A 14 -9.66 9.14 4.44
C ARG A 14 -8.27 9.70 4.18
N LEU A 15 -7.33 8.83 3.86
CA LEU A 15 -6.00 9.23 3.40
C LEU A 15 -5.61 8.34 2.23
N ALA A 16 -5.51 8.91 1.04
CA ALA A 16 -5.05 8.22 -0.15
C ALA A 16 -3.61 8.62 -0.48
N LEU A 17 -2.72 7.64 -0.48
CA LEU A 17 -1.33 7.77 -0.86
C LEU A 17 -1.12 7.06 -2.20
N ARG A 18 -0.46 7.73 -3.16
CA ARG A 18 -0.14 7.14 -4.47
C ARG A 18 1.34 7.26 -4.74
N GLY A 19 1.94 6.20 -5.25
CA GLY A 19 3.32 6.20 -5.70
C GLY A 19 3.48 5.45 -7.00
N ARG A 20 4.54 5.78 -7.71
CA ARG A 20 4.93 5.08 -8.93
C ARG A 20 6.39 4.71 -8.81
N HIS A 21 6.67 3.44 -9.05
CA HIS A 21 8.00 2.93 -9.28
C HIS A 21 8.11 2.43 -10.73
N ARG A 22 9.35 2.19 -11.20
CA ARG A 22 9.64 1.75 -12.57
C ARG A 22 9.02 0.39 -12.93
N PHE A 23 8.55 -0.35 -11.93
CA PHE A 23 8.01 -1.71 -12.05
C PHE A 23 6.56 -1.84 -11.57
N ALA A 24 6.04 -0.83 -10.87
CA ALA A 24 4.72 -0.89 -10.24
C ALA A 24 4.16 0.51 -9.99
N ARG A 25 2.85 0.69 -10.23
CA ARG A 25 2.08 1.83 -9.71
C ARG A 25 1.34 1.31 -8.49
N TYR A 26 1.48 1.98 -7.36
CA TYR A 26 0.86 1.54 -6.11
C TYR A 26 0.04 2.67 -5.50
N ALA A 27 -1.12 2.31 -4.96
CA ALA A 27 -2.00 3.20 -4.23
C ALA A 27 -2.35 2.53 -2.89
N LEU A 28 -2.20 3.28 -1.82
CA LEU A 28 -2.52 2.85 -0.46
C LEU A 28 -3.55 3.83 0.08
N THR A 29 -4.78 3.35 0.30
CA THR A 29 -5.88 4.17 0.82
C THR A 29 -6.24 3.68 2.20
N PHE A 30 -6.14 4.56 3.18
CA PHE A 30 -6.66 4.38 4.52
C PHE A 30 -8.06 4.99 4.59
N VAL A 31 -9.01 4.24 5.14
CA VAL A 31 -10.38 4.69 5.40
C VAL A 31 -10.70 4.41 6.85
N LEU A 32 -11.19 5.42 7.56
CA LEU A 32 -11.64 5.32 8.93
C LEU A 32 -13.18 5.33 8.92
N ASP A 33 -13.79 4.25 9.42
CA ASP A 33 -15.24 4.11 9.49
C ASP A 33 -15.65 3.67 10.90
N GLY A 34 -16.38 4.53 11.62
CA GLY A 34 -16.85 4.22 12.98
C GLY A 34 -15.76 3.79 13.99
N GLY A 35 -14.53 4.30 13.85
CA GLY A 35 -13.39 3.90 14.68
C GLY A 35 -12.61 2.68 14.16
N ARG A 36 -13.04 2.06 13.06
CA ARG A 36 -12.32 0.99 12.38
C ARG A 36 -11.46 1.52 11.25
N LEU A 37 -10.15 1.31 11.34
CA LEU A 37 -9.21 1.66 10.28
C LEU A 37 -9.09 0.52 9.26
N CYS A 38 -9.46 0.79 8.01
CA CYS A 38 -9.30 -0.10 6.87
C CYS A 38 -8.16 0.40 5.97
N ALA A 39 -7.23 -0.48 5.61
CA ALA A 39 -6.16 -0.17 4.66
C ALA A 39 -6.36 -0.98 3.37
N GLN A 40 -6.56 -0.29 2.25
CA GLN A 40 -6.70 -0.88 0.93
C GLN A 40 -5.45 -0.61 0.12
N THR A 41 -4.79 -1.67 -0.33
CA THR A 41 -3.59 -1.58 -1.18
C THR A 41 -3.93 -2.02 -2.60
N HIS A 42 -3.79 -1.12 -3.55
CA HIS A 42 -3.86 -1.40 -4.97
C HIS A 42 -2.46 -1.32 -5.57
N ALA A 43 -2.09 -2.31 -6.37
CA ALA A 43 -0.82 -2.30 -7.09
C ALA A 43 -1.03 -2.80 -8.52
N GLU A 44 -0.73 -1.95 -9.48
CA GLU A 44 -0.69 -2.28 -10.89
C GLU A 44 0.75 -2.52 -11.32
N PHE A 45 0.99 -3.64 -12.00
CA PHE A 45 2.32 -4.05 -12.46
C PHE A 45 2.34 -4.12 -14.00
N PRO A 46 2.47 -2.98 -14.69
CA PRO A 46 2.47 -2.96 -16.14
C PRO A 46 3.75 -3.58 -16.72
N GLY A 47 3.60 -4.39 -17.77
CA GLY A 47 4.69 -5.01 -18.53
C GLY A 47 5.26 -6.31 -17.94
N LEU A 48 6.09 -7.01 -18.72
CA LEU A 48 6.68 -8.31 -18.34
C LEU A 48 7.51 -8.24 -17.05
N ARG A 49 8.31 -7.17 -16.90
CA ARG A 49 9.13 -6.93 -15.69
C ARG A 49 8.28 -6.65 -14.45
N GLY A 50 7.16 -5.96 -14.62
CA GLY A 50 6.18 -5.76 -13.55
C GLY A 50 5.54 -7.08 -13.10
N ARG A 51 5.17 -7.95 -14.06
CA ARG A 51 4.62 -9.28 -13.75
C ARG A 51 5.62 -10.18 -13.04
N LEU A 52 6.89 -10.20 -13.46
CA LEU A 52 7.97 -10.92 -12.75
C LEU A 52 8.16 -10.40 -11.33
N TYR A 53 8.14 -9.07 -11.14
CA TYR A 53 8.20 -8.48 -9.80
C TYR A 53 6.97 -8.82 -8.95
N ARG A 54 5.76 -8.82 -9.54
CA ARG A 54 4.53 -9.26 -8.89
C ARG A 54 4.65 -10.71 -8.43
N ALA A 55 5.11 -11.62 -9.29
CA ALA A 55 5.31 -13.02 -8.93
C ALA A 55 6.31 -13.16 -7.78
N ALA A 56 7.45 -12.47 -7.88
CA ALA A 56 8.47 -12.50 -6.84
C ALA A 56 8.01 -11.92 -5.49
N VAL A 57 7.02 -11.02 -5.45
CA VAL A 57 6.58 -10.32 -4.21
C VAL A 57 5.26 -10.83 -3.65
N ILE A 58 4.28 -11.09 -4.51
CA ILE A 58 2.93 -11.56 -4.14
C ILE A 58 2.93 -13.08 -4.00
N ASP A 59 3.46 -13.79 -5.00
CA ASP A 59 3.42 -15.26 -5.04
C ASP A 59 4.38 -15.88 -4.00
N SER A 60 5.48 -15.19 -3.69
CA SER A 60 6.39 -15.56 -2.59
C SER A 60 5.79 -15.35 -1.19
N GLY A 61 4.64 -14.70 -1.06
CA GLY A 61 4.03 -14.34 0.23
C GLY A 61 4.74 -13.21 0.99
N GLY A 62 5.85 -12.66 0.45
CA GLY A 62 6.60 -11.56 1.06
C GLY A 62 5.73 -10.32 1.29
N HIS A 63 4.80 -10.03 0.37
CA HIS A 63 3.84 -8.95 0.52
C HIS A 63 3.00 -9.09 1.80
N ARG A 64 2.53 -10.30 2.11
CA ARG A 64 1.70 -10.56 3.31
C ARG A 64 2.49 -10.29 4.59
N LEU A 65 3.76 -10.68 4.62
CA LEU A 65 4.63 -10.48 5.79
C LEU A 65 4.93 -8.99 6.02
N ILE A 66 5.27 -8.25 4.95
CA ILE A 66 5.58 -6.83 5.01
C ILE A 66 4.35 -6.02 5.45
N THR A 67 3.19 -6.25 4.82
CA THR A 67 1.94 -5.55 5.19
C THR A 67 1.53 -5.84 6.63
N ARG A 68 1.66 -7.09 7.11
CA ARG A 68 1.41 -7.44 8.52
C ARG A 68 2.39 -6.78 9.49
N ARG A 69 3.65 -6.58 9.11
CA ARG A 69 4.63 -5.88 9.95
C ARG A 69 4.30 -4.39 10.03
N LEU A 70 3.95 -3.78 8.89
CA LEU A 70 3.62 -2.36 8.82
C LEU A 70 2.37 -2.02 9.66
N LEU A 71 1.29 -2.82 9.54
CA LEU A 71 0.10 -2.65 10.38
C LEU A 71 0.39 -2.78 11.88
N ARG A 72 1.26 -3.73 12.26
CA ARG A 72 1.69 -3.88 13.67
C ARG A 72 2.51 -2.70 14.17
N GLN A 73 3.32 -2.07 13.33
CA GLN A 73 4.07 -0.86 13.71
C GLN A 73 3.14 0.33 13.90
N VAL A 74 2.17 0.54 13.01
CA VAL A 74 1.16 1.61 13.16
C VAL A 74 0.36 1.41 14.44
N ALA A 75 -0.08 0.18 14.73
CA ALA A 75 -0.85 -0.14 15.94
C ALA A 75 -0.06 0.04 17.26
N ARG A 76 1.28 0.08 17.22
CA ARG A 76 2.12 0.39 18.39
C ARG A 76 2.47 1.88 18.50
N ALA A 77 2.27 2.64 17.44
CA ALA A 77 2.55 4.06 17.38
C ALA A 77 1.30 4.92 17.71
N THR A 78 0.17 4.27 17.93
CA THR A 78 -1.07 4.81 18.52
C THR A 78 -1.12 4.35 19.97
#